data_AF-A0A818DFQ7-F1
#
_entry.id   AF-A0A818DFQ7-F1
#
_cell.length_a   1.000
_cell.length_b   1.000
_cell.length_c   1.000
_cell.angle_alpha   90.00
_cell.angle_beta   90.00
_cell.angle_gamma   90.00
#
_symmetry.space_group_name_H-M   'P 1'
#
loop_
_entity.id
_entity.type
_entity.pdbx_description
1 polymer ?
#
loop_
_entity_poly.entity_id
_entity_poly.type
_entity_poly.pdbx_seq_one_letter_code
_entity_poly.pdbx_strand_id
1 'polypeptide(L)'
;MLPEHQLLREKIENQGCGWVLVWICRTLHPLKAHTHTPILDNIRPLETTKLHLWYYDQTHDNLCEIDIRSVEDVLSHSAMGTFANCSTGSNRGCDELVPHYIDLIHETKFYPK
;
A
#
# COMPACT_ATOMS: atom_id res chain seq x y z
N MET A 1 22.13 14.24 -5.70
CA MET A 1 21.95 12.80 -5.45
C MET A 1 20.97 12.68 -4.29
N LEU A 2 19.68 12.92 -4.56
CA LEU A 2 18.64 12.79 -3.55
C LEU A 2 18.53 11.28 -3.20
N PRO A 3 18.72 10.90 -1.93
CA PRO A 3 18.84 9.50 -1.56
C PRO A 3 17.49 8.83 -1.79
N GLU A 4 17.47 7.62 -2.37
CA GLU A 4 16.26 6.86 -2.73
C GLU A 4 15.20 6.80 -1.62
N HIS A 5 15.62 6.94 -0.36
CA HIS A 5 14.76 7.06 0.82
C HIS A 5 13.81 8.28 0.79
N GLN A 6 14.25 9.45 0.29
CA GLN A 6 13.36 10.61 0.13
C GLN A 6 12.40 10.44 -1.05
N LEU A 7 12.85 9.78 -2.11
CA LEU A 7 12.01 9.45 -3.27
C LEU A 7 10.92 8.43 -2.89
N LEU A 8 11.22 7.48 -2.00
CA LEU A 8 10.25 6.56 -1.42
C LEU A 8 9.23 7.29 -0.52
N ARG A 9 9.66 8.24 0.30
CA ARG A 9 8.77 9.06 1.13
C ARG A 9 7.83 9.96 0.31
N GLU A 10 8.35 10.72 -0.64
CA GLU A 10 7.52 11.53 -1.55
C GLU A 10 6.55 10.68 -2.35
N LYS A 11 6.95 9.45 -2.70
CA LYS A 11 6.10 8.48 -3.39
C LYS A 11 5.08 7.80 -2.49
N ILE A 12 5.20 7.83 -1.17
CA ILE A 12 4.19 7.36 -0.22
C ILE A 12 3.20 8.49 0.05
N GLU A 13 3.69 9.73 0.23
CA GLU A 13 2.86 10.93 0.46
C GLU A 13 2.04 11.34 -0.76
N ASN A 14 2.56 11.18 -1.98
CA ASN A 14 1.83 11.54 -3.22
C ASN A 14 0.96 10.41 -3.80
N GLN A 15 0.70 9.32 -3.08
CA GLN A 15 -0.23 8.28 -3.54
C GLN A 15 -1.69 8.72 -3.33
N GLY A 16 -2.09 9.76 -4.07
CA GLY A 16 -3.44 9.79 -4.60
C GLY A 16 -3.66 8.49 -5.37
N CYS A 17 -4.77 7.85 -5.12
CA CYS A 17 -4.90 6.41 -5.23
C CYS A 17 -4.89 5.85 -6.69
N GLY A 18 -4.66 6.70 -7.70
CA GLY A 18 -4.39 6.32 -9.09
C GLY A 18 -2.95 5.88 -9.40
N TRP A 19 -1.96 6.21 -8.55
CA TRP A 19 -0.54 5.89 -8.82
C TRP A 19 -0.09 4.56 -8.21
N VAL A 20 -0.82 4.04 -7.22
CA VAL A 20 -0.59 2.73 -6.56
C VAL A 20 -0.57 1.59 -7.59
N LEU A 21 -1.58 1.55 -8.47
CA LEU A 21 -1.80 0.48 -9.47
C LEU A 21 -0.59 0.31 -10.41
N VAL A 22 -0.06 1.44 -10.89
CA VAL A 22 1.05 1.49 -11.83
C VAL A 22 2.35 1.11 -11.14
N TRP A 23 2.51 1.46 -9.86
CA TRP A 23 3.70 1.14 -9.09
C TRP A 23 3.73 -0.33 -8.66
N ILE A 24 2.64 -0.89 -8.14
CA ILE A 24 2.51 -2.32 -7.82
C ILE A 24 2.82 -3.16 -9.06
N CYS A 25 2.23 -2.83 -10.20
CA CYS A 25 2.45 -3.58 -11.43
C CYS A 25 3.92 -3.46 -11.92
N ARG A 26 4.57 -2.29 -11.82
CA ARG A 26 5.98 -2.10 -12.22
C ARG A 26 7.01 -2.64 -11.22
N THR A 27 6.70 -2.71 -9.93
CA THR A 27 7.61 -3.28 -8.91
C THR A 27 7.45 -4.79 -8.76
N LEU A 28 6.27 -5.35 -9.04
CA LEU A 28 6.03 -6.80 -9.02
C LEU A 28 6.36 -7.48 -10.37
N HIS A 29 6.30 -6.80 -11.52
CA HIS A 29 6.83 -7.29 -12.81
C HIS A 29 8.33 -6.94 -12.98
N PRO A 30 9.20 -7.49 -12.13
CA PRO A 30 10.13 -8.46 -12.70
C PRO A 30 10.35 -9.59 -11.69
N LEU A 31 9.56 -10.66 -11.82
CA LEU A 31 9.98 -11.97 -11.33
C LEU A 31 11.19 -12.38 -12.17
N LYS A 32 12.39 -12.09 -11.65
CA LYS A 32 13.64 -12.59 -12.21
C LYS A 32 13.56 -14.11 -12.07
N ALA A 33 13.48 -14.81 -13.20
CA ALA A 33 13.42 -16.26 -13.23
C ALA A 33 14.57 -16.83 -12.41
N HIS A 34 14.25 -17.71 -11.46
CA HIS A 34 15.26 -18.47 -10.73
C HIS A 34 16.07 -19.29 -11.73
N THR A 35 17.29 -18.85 -12.03
CA THR A 35 18.30 -19.70 -12.68
C THR A 35 18.66 -20.80 -11.70
N HIS A 36 18.41 -22.05 -12.09
CA HIS A 36 18.74 -23.27 -11.36
C HIS A 36 20.24 -23.27 -10.98
N THR A 37 20.56 -22.98 -9.71
CA THR A 37 21.89 -23.23 -9.17
C THR A 37 22.00 -24.72 -8.80
N PRO A 38 23.12 -25.40 -9.11
CA PRO A 38 23.29 -26.81 -8.77
C PRO A 38 23.29 -26.97 -7.24
N ILE A 39 22.47 -27.92 -6.78
CA ILE A 39 22.16 -28.17 -5.38
C ILE A 39 23.38 -28.86 -4.75
N LEU A 40 24.26 -28.09 -4.12
CA LEU A 40 25.19 -28.63 -3.12
C LEU A 40 24.57 -28.35 -1.74
N ASP A 41 24.22 -29.44 -1.04
CA ASP A 41 23.79 -29.54 0.36
C ASP A 41 23.18 -28.29 1.02
N ASN A 42 21.84 -28.14 0.92
CA ASN A 42 20.94 -27.39 1.82
C ASN A 42 21.33 -25.96 2.28
N ILE A 43 22.36 -25.35 1.69
CA ILE A 43 22.81 -24.00 1.98
C ILE A 43 22.14 -23.07 0.96
N ARG A 44 21.17 -22.28 1.42
CA ARG A 44 20.56 -21.21 0.62
C ARG A 44 21.43 -19.96 0.72
N PRO A 45 22.02 -19.45 -0.38
CA PRO A 45 22.79 -18.21 -0.34
C PRO A 45 21.90 -17.03 0.07
N LEU A 46 22.45 -16.09 0.85
CA LEU A 46 21.76 -14.85 1.21
C LEU A 46 21.78 -13.92 0.00
N GLU A 47 20.70 -13.96 -0.77
CA GLU A 47 20.51 -13.08 -1.93
C GLU A 47 19.93 -11.73 -1.51
N THR A 48 20.22 -10.69 -2.29
CA THR A 48 19.60 -9.37 -2.07
C THR A 48 18.14 -9.43 -2.48
N THR A 49 17.24 -9.19 -1.52
CA THR A 49 15.79 -9.11 -1.76
C THR A 49 15.35 -7.65 -1.77
N LYS A 50 14.25 -7.37 -2.47
CA LYS A 50 13.58 -6.06 -2.33
C LYS A 50 13.12 -5.88 -0.87
N LEU A 51 13.02 -4.63 -0.44
CA LEU A 51 12.50 -4.29 0.89
C LEU A 51 11.08 -4.87 1.05
N HIS A 52 10.77 -5.36 2.25
CA HIS A 52 9.38 -5.70 2.59
C HIS A 52 8.54 -4.42 2.58
N LEU A 53 7.42 -4.45 1.85
CA LEU A 53 6.57 -3.29 1.66
C LEU A 53 5.35 -3.37 2.56
N TRP A 54 4.90 -2.21 3.02
CA TRP A 54 3.62 -2.05 3.68
C TRP A 54 2.75 -1.17 2.79
N TYR A 55 1.63 -1.73 2.37
CA TYR A 55 0.62 -1.08 1.58
C TYR A 55 -0.52 -0.60 2.48
N TYR A 56 -0.99 0.62 2.25
CA TYR A 56 -2.13 1.21 2.94
C TYR A 56 -3.17 1.64 1.90
N ASP A 57 -4.42 1.22 2.06
CA ASP A 57 -5.54 1.68 1.22
C ASP A 57 -5.79 3.18 1.47
N GLN A 58 -6.04 3.51 2.74
CA GLN A 58 -6.18 4.88 3.24
C GLN A 58 -5.41 5.06 4.55
N THR A 59 -4.58 6.09 4.62
CA THR A 59 -4.01 6.54 5.91
C THR A 59 -4.92 7.58 6.56
N HIS A 60 -4.67 7.90 7.83
CA HIS A 60 -5.44 8.91 8.56
C HIS A 60 -5.15 10.35 8.12
N ASP A 61 -4.05 10.58 7.40
CA ASP A 61 -3.68 11.90 6.84
C ASP A 61 -4.24 12.12 5.43
N ASN A 62 -4.76 11.07 4.79
CA ASN A 62 -5.37 11.18 3.47
C ASN A 62 -6.83 11.60 3.59
N LEU A 63 -7.28 12.41 2.62
CA LEU A 63 -8.70 12.66 2.39
C LEU A 63 -9.46 11.33 2.22
N CYS A 64 -10.73 11.30 2.59
CA CYS A 64 -11.55 10.10 2.46
C CYS A 64 -11.63 9.65 0.98
N GLU A 65 -11.55 8.34 0.76
CA GLU A 65 -11.70 7.72 -0.55
C GLU A 65 -13.05 8.05 -1.19
N ILE A 66 -14.10 8.15 -0.38
CA ILE A 66 -15.45 8.51 -0.82
C ILE A 66 -15.51 9.98 -1.25
N ASP A 67 -14.71 10.85 -0.64
CA ASP A 67 -14.64 12.28 -1.01
C ASP A 67 -13.88 12.48 -2.33
N ILE A 68 -12.83 11.69 -2.57
CA ILE A 68 -11.99 11.79 -3.77
C ILE A 68 -12.56 10.97 -4.94
N ARG A 69 -13.30 9.90 -4.64
CA ARG A 69 -13.80 8.92 -5.60
C ARG A 69 -15.25 8.54 -5.31
N SER A 70 -15.60 7.26 -5.44
CA SER A 70 -16.91 6.68 -5.21
C SER A 70 -16.85 5.61 -4.13
N VAL A 71 -18.01 5.34 -3.51
CA VAL A 71 -18.15 4.33 -2.45
C VAL A 71 -17.83 2.92 -2.97
N GLU A 72 -18.15 2.62 -4.22
CA GLU A 72 -17.92 1.31 -4.83
C GLU A 72 -16.43 1.03 -5.06
N ASP A 73 -15.62 2.08 -5.20
CA ASP A 73 -14.19 1.94 -5.47
C ASP A 73 -13.42 1.41 -4.25
N VAL A 74 -13.93 1.67 -3.02
CA VAL A 74 -13.30 1.25 -1.75
C VAL A 74 -13.05 -0.26 -1.72
N LEU A 75 -14.06 -1.04 -2.09
CA LEU A 75 -13.96 -2.51 -2.11
C LEU A 75 -12.93 -2.99 -3.13
N SER A 76 -12.96 -2.42 -4.33
CA SER A 76 -12.04 -2.81 -5.39
C SER A 76 -10.60 -2.44 -5.05
N HIS A 77 -10.38 -1.30 -4.40
CA HIS A 77 -9.07 -0.81 -4.00
C HIS A 77 -8.46 -1.70 -2.92
N SER A 78 -9.22 -2.02 -1.86
CA SER A 78 -8.75 -2.89 -0.79
C SER A 78 -8.52 -4.34 -1.23
N ALA A 79 -9.33 -4.84 -2.18
CA ALA A 79 -9.10 -6.12 -2.80
C ALA A 79 -7.74 -6.16 -3.51
N MET A 80 -7.35 -5.10 -4.22
CA MET A 80 -6.05 -5.03 -4.87
C MET A 80 -4.88 -5.04 -3.90
N GLY A 81 -5.01 -4.34 -2.77
CA GLY A 81 -4.04 -4.41 -1.68
C GLY A 81 -3.87 -5.81 -1.10
N THR A 82 -4.98 -6.53 -0.96
CA THR A 82 -4.98 -7.91 -0.43
C THR A 82 -4.30 -8.90 -1.38
N PHE A 83 -4.38 -8.67 -2.70
CA PHE A 83 -3.68 -9.48 -3.70
C PHE A 83 -2.22 -9.09 -3.90
N ALA A 84 -1.77 -7.94 -3.38
CA ALA A 84 -0.37 -7.58 -3.36
C ALA A 84 0.37 -8.43 -2.32
N ASN A 85 1.48 -9.06 -2.71
CA ASN A 85 2.30 -9.89 -1.82
C ASN A 85 3.12 -9.02 -0.83
N CYS A 86 2.42 -8.27 0.02
CA CYS A 86 2.97 -7.32 0.98
C CYS A 86 2.07 -7.24 2.22
N SER A 87 2.56 -6.61 3.30
CA SER A 87 1.71 -6.29 4.44
C SER A 87 0.68 -5.24 4.03
N THR A 88 -0.57 -5.39 4.45
CA THR A 88 -1.68 -4.47 4.11
C THR A 88 -2.25 -3.85 5.39
N GLY A 89 -2.58 -2.56 5.35
CA GLY A 89 -3.24 -1.81 6.42
C GLY A 89 -4.31 -0.88 5.88
N SER A 90 -5.27 -0.51 6.74
CA SER A 90 -6.32 0.46 6.42
C SER A 90 -6.67 1.28 7.66
N ASN A 91 -7.30 2.44 7.46
CA ASN A 91 -7.88 3.24 8.52
C ASN A 91 -9.30 2.75 8.82
N ARG A 92 -9.73 2.80 10.08
CA ARG A 92 -11.05 2.35 10.53
C ARG A 92 -12.22 3.01 9.77
N GLY A 93 -12.04 4.27 9.35
CA GLY A 93 -13.06 5.00 8.59
C GLY A 93 -13.28 4.48 7.15
N CYS A 94 -12.32 3.76 6.58
CA CYS A 94 -12.40 3.22 5.22
C CYS A 94 -13.37 2.02 5.16
N ASP A 95 -13.21 1.04 6.06
CA ASP A 95 -14.11 -0.13 6.14
C ASP A 95 -15.53 0.24 6.56
N GLU A 96 -15.66 1.28 7.40
CA GLU A 96 -16.96 1.81 7.86
C GLU A 96 -17.65 2.73 6.83
N LEU A 97 -17.01 2.98 5.68
CA LEU A 97 -17.51 3.86 4.61
C LEU A 97 -17.90 5.25 5.12
N VAL A 98 -17.07 5.85 5.98
CA VAL A 98 -17.32 7.18 6.53
C VAL A 98 -17.21 8.23 5.43
N PRO A 99 -18.26 9.00 5.11
CA PRO A 99 -18.32 9.85 3.91
C PRO A 99 -17.65 11.21 4.10
N HIS A 100 -16.69 11.33 5.02
CA HIS A 100 -15.98 12.57 5.30
C HIS A 100 -14.58 12.29 5.83
N TYR A 101 -13.66 13.21 5.58
CA TYR A 101 -12.33 13.19 6.20
C TYR A 101 -12.41 13.34 7.72
N ILE A 102 -11.80 12.39 8.45
CA ILE A 102 -11.79 12.35 9.91
C ILE A 102 -10.65 13.23 10.43
N ASP A 103 -10.99 14.43 10.90
CA ASP A 103 -10.02 15.37 11.46
C ASP A 103 -9.64 14.97 12.89
N LEU A 104 -8.36 14.60 13.09
CA LEU A 104 -7.82 14.19 14.39
C LEU A 104 -7.93 15.26 15.48
N ILE A 105 -8.02 16.54 15.11
CA ILE A 105 -7.99 17.66 16.05
C ILE A 105 -9.41 18.11 16.38
N HIS A 106 -10.28 18.20 15.37
CA HIS A 106 -11.59 18.84 15.52
C HIS A 106 -12.76 17.84 15.63
N GLU A 107 -12.59 16.58 15.25
CA GLU A 107 -13.66 15.58 15.34
C GLU A 107 -13.89 15.15 16.79
N THR A 108 -15.14 15.21 17.24
CA THR A 108 -15.56 14.77 18.59
C THR A 108 -16.49 13.56 18.56
N LYS A 109 -16.84 13.07 17.36
CA LYS A 109 -17.73 11.93 17.16
C LYS A 109 -16.98 10.63 17.44
N PHE A 110 -17.65 9.70 18.11
CA PHE A 110 -17.13 8.34 18.29
C PHE A 110 -17.55 7.45 17.12
N TYR A 111 -16.68 6.51 16.75
CA TYR A 111 -17.04 5.45 15.83
C TYR A 111 -18.25 4.65 16.36
N PRO A 112 -19.15 4.21 15.46
CA PRO A 112 -20.23 3.30 15.84
C PRO A 112 -19.66 2.02 16.49
N LYS A 113 -20.41 1.49 17.46
CA LYS A 113 -20.02 0.29 18.22
C LYS A 113 -20.32 -0.99 17.46
#